data_AF-A0A9W5YUS9-F1
#
_entry.id   AF-A0A9W5YUS9-F1
#
_cell.length_a   1.000
_cell.length_b   1.000
_cell.length_c   1.000
_cell.angle_alpha   90.00
_cell.angle_beta   90.00
_cell.angle_gamma   90.00
#
_symmetry.space_group_name_H-M   'P 1'
#
loop_
_entity.id
_entity.type
_entity.pdbx_description
1 polymer ?
#
loop_
_entity_poly.entity_id
_entity_poly.type
_entity_poly.pdbx_seq_one_letter_code
_entity_poly.pdbx_strand_id
1 'polypeptide(L)'
;MGDITLDGAIALLGSEKLRERSDGLADLKHILLKNRRNSKLNSLNDKACHKIFESLFRFVSVEKSLYNRSHSKGASATRLSSCASVLRTAVDVFLRNLRTKSVRAIIDHITDTLLGRGSDSLFEVLSVDYAKCLATLLRHPPHLEHLALIEWEKVVDFCLKSISAHTDQEDLTIRERPSSFLDGYISTGGRTSTPARSTPMPTASEKPKGDTNAATEAVVCIQLLVGSPSAPIQDAAERILNGLTKFVGSSTIAGSGHQAAFASVNTVVMKILFDQSEIARSSLLDLMPAIRRFWATKLLGLKDEMLVT
;
A
#
# COMPACT_ATOMS: atom_id res chain seq x y z
N MET A 1 -19.01 -23.63 -24.30
CA MET A 1 -18.84 -22.59 -23.27
C MET A 1 -18.99 -21.26 -23.96
N GLY A 2 -19.94 -20.42 -23.56
CA GLY A 2 -20.14 -19.11 -24.19
C GLY A 2 -18.90 -18.24 -23.99
N ASP A 3 -18.55 -17.45 -25.01
CA ASP A 3 -17.42 -16.52 -24.91
C ASP A 3 -17.63 -15.57 -23.73
N ILE A 4 -16.66 -15.51 -22.83
CA ILE A 4 -16.67 -14.60 -21.68
C ILE A 4 -16.47 -13.17 -22.21
N THR A 5 -17.52 -12.37 -22.18
CA THR A 5 -17.51 -10.97 -22.66
C THR A 5 -17.43 -9.97 -21.51
N LEU A 6 -16.88 -8.79 -21.77
CA LEU A 6 -16.78 -7.71 -20.79
C LEU A 6 -18.15 -7.25 -20.29
N ASP A 7 -19.11 -7.05 -21.20
CA ASP A 7 -20.47 -6.65 -20.84
C ASP A 7 -21.19 -7.73 -20.01
N GLY A 8 -20.96 -9.01 -20.34
CA GLY A 8 -21.47 -10.14 -19.56
C GLY A 8 -20.92 -10.16 -18.13
N ALA A 9 -19.61 -9.96 -17.97
CA ALA A 9 -18.97 -9.89 -16.65
C ALA A 9 -19.51 -8.71 -15.82
N ILE A 10 -19.72 -7.54 -16.44
CA ILE A 10 -20.31 -6.36 -15.79
C ILE A 10 -21.76 -6.64 -15.36
N ALA A 11 -22.56 -7.30 -16.21
CA ALA A 11 -23.93 -7.67 -15.88
C ALA A 11 -23.99 -8.64 -14.69
N LEU A 12 -23.09 -9.63 -14.65
CA LEU A 12 -22.98 -10.58 -13.53
C LEU A 12 -22.54 -9.91 -12.23
N LEU A 13 -21.56 -8.99 -12.29
CA LEU A 13 -21.20 -8.12 -11.16
C LEU A 13 -22.39 -7.29 -10.65
N GLY A 14 -23.32 -6.98 -11.56
CA GLY A 14 -24.61 -6.32 -11.37
C GLY A 14 -25.66 -7.13 -10.57
N SER A 15 -25.49 -8.44 -10.45
CA SER A 15 -26.52 -9.31 -9.86
C SER A 15 -26.70 -9.14 -8.34
N GLU A 16 -27.89 -9.42 -7.84
CA GLU A 16 -28.18 -9.55 -6.41
C GLU A 16 -27.73 -10.91 -5.86
N LYS A 17 -27.53 -11.92 -6.72
CA LYS A 17 -27.10 -13.25 -6.31
C LYS A 17 -25.59 -13.29 -6.09
N LEU A 18 -25.19 -13.75 -4.90
CA LEU A 18 -23.78 -13.82 -4.48
C LEU A 18 -22.89 -14.61 -5.46
N ARG A 19 -23.40 -15.75 -5.94
CA ARG A 19 -22.68 -16.62 -6.88
C ARG A 19 -22.43 -15.91 -8.21
N GLU A 20 -23.48 -15.35 -8.80
CA GLU A 20 -23.39 -14.60 -10.06
C GLU A 20 -22.42 -13.40 -9.94
N ARG A 21 -22.45 -12.66 -8.82
CA ARG A 21 -21.47 -11.59 -8.57
C ARG A 21 -20.03 -12.10 -8.49
N SER A 22 -19.82 -13.22 -7.82
CA SER A 22 -18.48 -13.79 -7.63
C SER A 22 -17.93 -14.34 -8.94
N ASP A 23 -18.77 -14.97 -9.76
CA ASP A 23 -18.44 -15.45 -11.09
C ASP A 23 -18.12 -14.27 -12.01
N GLY A 24 -18.93 -13.20 -11.99
CA GLY A 24 -18.66 -11.97 -12.74
C GLY A 24 -17.33 -11.29 -12.36
N LEU A 25 -16.96 -11.31 -11.07
CA LEU A 25 -15.68 -10.80 -10.60
C LEU A 25 -14.51 -11.65 -11.13
N ALA A 26 -14.64 -12.98 -11.11
CA ALA A 26 -13.64 -13.89 -11.63
C ALA A 26 -13.46 -13.75 -13.15
N ASP A 27 -14.58 -13.62 -13.89
CA ASP A 27 -14.59 -13.36 -15.32
C ASP A 27 -13.91 -12.04 -15.66
N LEU A 28 -14.24 -10.96 -14.95
CA LEU A 28 -13.60 -9.66 -15.14
C LEU A 28 -12.08 -9.75 -14.89
N LYS A 29 -11.67 -10.41 -13.80
CA LYS A 29 -10.24 -10.64 -13.51
C LYS A 29 -9.55 -11.35 -14.66
N HIS A 30 -10.15 -12.43 -15.15
CA HIS A 30 -9.60 -13.21 -16.26
C HIS A 30 -9.50 -12.38 -17.55
N ILE A 31 -10.54 -11.62 -17.90
CA ILE A 31 -10.53 -10.71 -19.05
C ILE A 31 -9.37 -9.71 -18.94
N LEU A 32 -9.24 -9.02 -17.80
CA LEU A 32 -8.22 -7.98 -17.61
C LEU A 32 -6.80 -8.54 -17.68
N LEU A 33 -6.55 -9.71 -17.08
CA LEU A 33 -5.24 -10.35 -17.10
C LEU A 33 -4.87 -10.88 -18.49
N LYS A 34 -5.79 -11.59 -19.15
CA LYS A 34 -5.55 -12.19 -20.47
C LYS A 34 -5.39 -11.14 -21.56
N ASN A 35 -6.11 -10.03 -21.45
CA ASN A 35 -6.15 -8.98 -22.47
C ASN A 35 -5.34 -7.73 -22.09
N ARG A 36 -4.41 -7.82 -21.13
CA ARG A 36 -3.60 -6.68 -20.67
C ARG A 36 -2.84 -5.94 -21.78
N ARG A 37 -2.56 -6.61 -22.91
CA ARG A 37 -1.89 -6.04 -24.10
C ARG A 37 -2.82 -5.93 -25.32
N ASN A 38 -4.11 -6.20 -25.17
CA ASN A 38 -5.06 -6.20 -26.27
C ASN A 38 -5.47 -4.76 -26.59
N SER A 39 -5.37 -4.38 -27.87
CA SER A 39 -5.75 -3.06 -28.35
C SER A 39 -7.21 -2.71 -28.08
N LYS A 40 -8.12 -3.69 -28.03
CA LYS A 40 -9.55 -3.47 -27.75
C LYS A 40 -9.84 -2.98 -26.33
N LEU A 41 -9.08 -3.45 -25.32
CA LEU A 41 -9.22 -2.93 -23.96
C LEU A 41 -8.57 -1.55 -23.82
N ASN A 42 -7.45 -1.34 -24.50
CA ASN A 42 -6.76 -0.05 -24.51
C ASN A 42 -7.52 1.02 -25.30
N SER A 43 -8.47 0.64 -26.16
CA SER A 43 -9.35 1.57 -26.88
C SER A 43 -10.61 1.96 -26.10
N LEU A 44 -10.82 1.40 -24.90
CA LEU A 44 -11.97 1.79 -24.08
C LEU A 44 -11.87 3.27 -23.69
N ASN A 45 -12.97 3.99 -23.85
CA ASN A 45 -13.04 5.38 -23.41
C ASN A 45 -13.24 5.47 -21.90
N ASP A 46 -12.96 6.64 -21.33
CA ASP A 46 -13.11 6.91 -19.91
C ASP A 46 -14.49 6.54 -19.35
N LYS A 47 -15.57 6.77 -20.12
CA LYS A 47 -16.94 6.41 -19.70
C LYS A 47 -17.11 4.89 -19.51
N ALA A 48 -16.56 4.08 -20.40
CA ALA A 48 -16.59 2.63 -20.28
C ALA A 48 -15.74 2.16 -19.10
N CYS A 49 -14.54 2.73 -18.93
CA CYS A 49 -13.69 2.45 -17.77
C CYS A 49 -14.41 2.81 -16.46
N HIS A 50 -15.04 3.99 -16.39
CA HIS A 50 -15.78 4.46 -15.23
C HIS A 50 -16.88 3.47 -14.82
N LYS A 51 -17.67 2.96 -15.78
CA LYS A 51 -18.72 1.97 -15.54
C LYS A 51 -18.18 0.66 -14.93
N ILE A 52 -16.98 0.23 -15.34
CA ILE A 52 -16.31 -0.93 -14.75
C ILE A 52 -15.97 -0.64 -13.28
N PHE A 53 -15.39 0.53 -13.00
CA PHE A 53 -15.06 0.93 -11.64
C PHE A 53 -16.30 1.08 -10.76
N GLU A 54 -17.38 1.71 -11.23
CA GLU A 54 -18.65 1.79 -10.51
C GLU A 54 -19.21 0.40 -10.15
N SER A 55 -19.11 -0.56 -11.07
CA SER A 55 -19.55 -1.94 -10.83
C SER A 55 -18.73 -2.61 -9.73
N LEU A 56 -17.41 -2.36 -9.69
CA LEU A 56 -16.52 -2.82 -8.62
C LEU A 56 -16.81 -2.11 -7.29
N PHE A 57 -17.04 -0.80 -7.29
CA PHE A 57 -17.39 -0.04 -6.08
C PHE A 57 -18.69 -0.54 -5.46
N ARG A 58 -19.68 -0.84 -6.31
CA ARG A 58 -20.95 -1.43 -5.89
C ARG A 58 -20.74 -2.81 -5.28
N PHE A 59 -19.90 -3.66 -5.89
CA PHE A 59 -19.55 -4.97 -5.33
C PHE A 59 -18.94 -4.81 -3.93
N VAL A 60 -17.94 -3.93 -3.76
CA VAL A 60 -17.31 -3.65 -2.46
C VAL A 60 -18.34 -3.16 -1.44
N SER A 61 -19.25 -2.27 -1.85
CA SER A 61 -20.30 -1.73 -0.97
C SER A 61 -21.23 -2.82 -0.44
N VAL A 62 -21.67 -3.73 -1.31
CA VAL A 62 -22.51 -4.87 -0.92
C VAL A 62 -21.75 -5.80 0.01
N GLU A 63 -20.53 -6.21 -0.36
CA GLU A 63 -19.74 -7.15 0.44
C GLU A 63 -19.28 -6.56 1.78
N LYS A 64 -19.02 -5.25 1.84
CA LYS A 64 -18.74 -4.51 3.09
C LYS A 64 -19.92 -4.59 4.05
N SER A 65 -21.14 -4.42 3.55
CA SER A 65 -22.35 -4.55 4.39
C SER A 65 -22.51 -5.97 4.96
N LEU A 66 -22.19 -7.00 4.17
CA LEU A 66 -22.22 -8.40 4.59
C LEU A 66 -21.09 -8.72 5.58
N TYR A 67 -19.90 -8.19 5.35
CA TYR A 67 -18.75 -8.32 6.24
C TYR A 67 -19.04 -7.74 7.63
N ASN A 68 -19.66 -6.56 7.69
CA ASN A 68 -19.98 -5.91 8.95
C ASN A 68 -21.11 -6.62 9.74
N ARG A 69 -22.04 -7.28 9.05
CA ARG A 69 -23.17 -7.99 9.68
C ARG A 69 -22.83 -9.44 10.09
N SER A 70 -21.79 -10.03 9.52
CA SER A 70 -21.48 -11.45 9.71
C SER A 70 -20.70 -11.73 11.00
N HIS A 71 -21.10 -12.77 11.72
CA HIS A 71 -20.31 -13.33 12.84
C HIS A 71 -19.04 -14.05 12.37
N SER A 72 -19.06 -14.62 11.14
CA SER A 72 -17.90 -15.23 10.51
C SER A 72 -17.46 -14.39 9.32
N LYS A 73 -16.37 -13.64 9.49
CA LYS A 73 -15.90 -12.65 8.52
C LYS A 73 -15.10 -13.24 7.35
N GLY A 74 -14.61 -14.48 7.47
CA GLY A 74 -13.62 -15.07 6.56
C GLY A 74 -14.05 -15.08 5.08
N ALA A 75 -15.25 -15.58 4.77
CA ALA A 75 -15.68 -15.69 3.38
C ALA A 75 -15.88 -14.32 2.69
N SER A 76 -16.44 -13.34 3.42
CA SER A 76 -16.61 -11.97 2.93
C SER A 76 -15.27 -11.25 2.80
N ALA A 77 -14.32 -11.49 3.73
CA ALA A 77 -12.96 -10.98 3.64
C ALA A 77 -12.25 -11.43 2.36
N THR A 78 -12.34 -12.74 2.03
CA THR A 78 -11.74 -13.29 0.82
C THR A 78 -12.33 -12.67 -0.45
N ARG A 79 -13.64 -12.45 -0.50
CA ARG A 79 -14.29 -11.80 -1.66
C ARG A 79 -13.90 -10.33 -1.78
N LEU A 80 -13.81 -9.61 -0.67
CA LEU A 80 -13.35 -8.22 -0.61
C LEU A 80 -11.89 -8.09 -1.09
N SER A 81 -11.00 -8.94 -0.58
CA SER A 81 -9.59 -8.99 -1.01
C SER A 81 -9.46 -9.34 -2.50
N SER A 82 -10.24 -10.32 -2.99
CA SER A 82 -10.28 -10.65 -4.42
C SER A 82 -10.72 -9.44 -5.26
N CYS A 83 -11.75 -8.71 -4.81
CA CYS A 83 -12.24 -7.52 -5.50
C CYS A 83 -11.20 -6.39 -5.51
N ALA A 84 -10.50 -6.15 -4.41
CA ALA A 84 -9.41 -5.17 -4.34
C ALA A 84 -8.29 -5.50 -5.34
N SER A 85 -7.93 -6.78 -5.45
CA SER A 85 -6.96 -7.27 -6.44
C SER A 85 -7.42 -7.02 -7.89
N VAL A 86 -8.71 -7.19 -8.18
CA VAL A 86 -9.30 -6.89 -9.50
C VAL A 86 -9.31 -5.38 -9.76
N LEU A 87 -9.68 -4.57 -8.77
CA LEU A 87 -9.66 -3.11 -8.87
C LEU A 87 -8.26 -2.61 -9.18
N ARG A 88 -7.22 -3.12 -8.48
CA ARG A 88 -5.82 -2.81 -8.78
C ARG A 88 -5.44 -3.19 -10.20
N THR A 89 -5.82 -4.38 -10.63
CA THR A 89 -5.55 -4.83 -12.01
C THR A 89 -6.24 -3.94 -13.04
N ALA A 90 -7.47 -3.49 -12.76
CA ALA A 90 -8.21 -2.57 -13.62
C ALA A 90 -7.52 -1.20 -13.69
N VAL A 91 -7.02 -0.66 -12.57
CA VAL A 91 -6.23 0.58 -12.56
C VAL A 91 -4.98 0.43 -13.42
N ASP A 92 -4.24 -0.67 -13.27
CA ASP A 92 -3.03 -0.92 -14.06
C ASP A 92 -3.31 -1.01 -15.58
N VAL A 93 -4.44 -1.60 -15.97
CA VAL A 93 -4.84 -1.75 -17.38
C VAL A 93 -5.35 -0.43 -17.96
N PHE A 94 -6.19 0.29 -17.22
CA PHE A 94 -6.90 1.46 -17.73
C PHE A 94 -6.22 2.78 -17.39
N LEU A 95 -5.05 2.78 -16.75
CA LEU A 95 -4.38 3.98 -16.24
C LEU A 95 -4.40 5.17 -17.22
N ARG A 96 -4.02 4.93 -18.48
CA ARG A 96 -3.94 5.98 -19.51
C ARG A 96 -5.30 6.40 -20.08
N ASN A 97 -6.34 5.60 -19.87
CA ASN A 97 -7.69 5.84 -20.34
C ASN A 97 -8.53 6.61 -19.31
N LEU A 98 -8.09 6.67 -18.06
CA LEU A 98 -8.77 7.35 -16.97
C LEU A 98 -8.58 8.85 -17.03
N ARG A 99 -9.69 9.59 -16.98
CA ARG A 99 -9.72 11.04 -16.82
C ARG A 99 -9.92 11.43 -15.36
N THR A 100 -9.71 12.70 -15.06
CA THR A 100 -9.75 13.28 -13.71
C THR A 100 -10.98 12.87 -12.90
N LYS A 101 -12.17 12.83 -13.52
CA LYS A 101 -13.41 12.43 -12.83
C LYS A 101 -13.38 10.97 -12.36
N SER A 102 -12.87 10.06 -13.19
CA SER A 102 -12.72 8.65 -12.85
C SER A 102 -11.64 8.43 -11.80
N VAL A 103 -10.51 9.14 -11.93
CA VAL A 103 -9.42 9.08 -10.93
C VAL A 103 -9.92 9.55 -9.57
N ARG A 104 -10.63 10.70 -9.52
CA ARG A 104 -11.28 11.20 -8.31
C ARG A 104 -12.22 10.15 -7.69
N ALA A 105 -13.10 9.56 -8.49
CA ALA A 105 -14.03 8.54 -8.00
C ALA A 105 -13.31 7.32 -7.40
N ILE A 106 -12.17 6.91 -7.97
CA ILE A 106 -11.35 5.83 -7.40
C ILE A 106 -10.71 6.25 -6.07
N ILE A 107 -10.16 7.46 -5.99
CA ILE A 107 -9.56 8.00 -4.76
C ILE A 107 -10.62 8.12 -3.66
N ASP A 108 -11.77 8.71 -3.97
CA ASP A 108 -12.91 8.84 -3.05
C ASP A 108 -13.37 7.47 -2.57
N HIS A 109 -13.56 6.51 -3.48
CA HIS A 109 -13.93 5.14 -3.10
C HIS A 109 -12.93 4.52 -2.12
N ILE A 110 -11.63 4.60 -2.41
CA ILE A 110 -10.58 4.02 -1.56
C ILE A 110 -10.57 4.68 -0.18
N THR A 111 -10.52 6.00 -0.15
CA THR A 111 -10.37 6.80 1.07
C THR A 111 -11.63 6.73 1.92
N ASP A 112 -12.82 6.91 1.35
CA ASP A 112 -14.09 6.83 2.08
C ASP A 112 -14.37 5.40 2.61
N THR A 113 -13.92 4.36 1.88
CA THR A 113 -14.06 2.98 2.32
C THR A 113 -13.25 2.67 3.58
N LEU A 114 -12.03 3.21 3.68
CA LEU A 114 -11.02 2.85 4.69
C LEU A 114 -10.80 3.90 5.79
N LEU A 115 -11.21 5.15 5.58
CA LEU A 115 -11.16 6.20 6.60
C LEU A 115 -12.48 6.32 7.39
N GLY A 116 -13.55 5.65 6.95
CA GLY A 116 -14.83 5.62 7.68
C GLY A 116 -14.73 5.02 9.09
N ARG A 117 -15.68 5.38 9.97
CA ARG A 117 -15.75 4.85 11.35
C ARG A 117 -15.89 3.32 11.36
N GLY A 118 -15.13 2.63 12.22
CA GLY A 118 -15.18 1.18 12.38
C GLY A 118 -14.58 0.38 11.22
N SER A 119 -13.77 1.01 10.37
CA SER A 119 -13.16 0.39 9.20
C SER A 119 -11.89 -0.41 9.48
N ASP A 120 -11.41 -0.50 10.72
CA ASP A 120 -10.07 -1.04 11.00
C ASP A 120 -9.92 -2.52 10.58
N SER A 121 -10.98 -3.32 10.76
CA SER A 121 -11.00 -4.70 10.26
C SER A 121 -11.08 -4.81 8.71
N LEU A 122 -11.60 -3.81 8.02
CA LEU A 122 -11.56 -3.72 6.56
C LEU A 122 -10.21 -3.21 6.06
N PHE A 123 -9.55 -2.39 6.88
CA PHE A 123 -8.23 -1.85 6.60
C PHE A 123 -7.22 -2.98 6.42
N GLU A 124 -7.19 -3.96 7.31
CA GLU A 124 -6.32 -5.14 7.19
C GLU A 124 -6.55 -5.91 5.88
N VAL A 125 -7.80 -6.00 5.42
CA VAL A 125 -8.19 -6.79 4.23
C VAL A 125 -7.87 -6.08 2.91
N LEU A 126 -7.98 -4.75 2.87
CA LEU A 126 -8.00 -3.98 1.62
C LEU A 126 -6.79 -3.05 1.44
N SER A 127 -6.14 -2.63 2.53
CA SER A 127 -5.17 -1.52 2.53
C SER A 127 -4.01 -1.73 1.56
N VAL A 128 -3.47 -2.94 1.44
CA VAL A 128 -2.31 -3.22 0.57
C VAL A 128 -2.66 -3.01 -0.91
N ASP A 129 -3.72 -3.63 -1.40
CA ASP A 129 -4.12 -3.48 -2.80
C ASP A 129 -4.60 -2.05 -3.09
N TYR A 130 -5.29 -1.40 -2.13
CA TYR A 130 -5.74 -0.02 -2.28
C TYR A 130 -4.59 0.98 -2.28
N ALA A 131 -3.60 0.83 -1.40
CA ALA A 131 -2.38 1.65 -1.41
C ALA A 131 -1.62 1.50 -2.75
N LYS A 132 -1.56 0.28 -3.29
CA LYS A 132 -0.98 0.03 -4.62
C LYS A 132 -1.77 0.70 -5.74
N CYS A 133 -3.10 0.74 -5.66
CA CYS A 133 -3.92 1.48 -6.62
C CYS A 133 -3.58 2.97 -6.60
N LEU A 134 -3.52 3.56 -5.40
CA LEU A 134 -3.17 4.97 -5.23
C LEU A 134 -1.75 5.24 -5.77
N ALA A 135 -0.77 4.42 -5.42
CA ALA A 135 0.59 4.56 -5.92
C ALA A 135 0.65 4.49 -7.47
N THR A 136 -0.09 3.57 -8.10
CA THR A 136 -0.16 3.49 -9.57
C THR A 136 -0.77 4.75 -10.18
N LEU A 137 -1.86 5.28 -9.61
CA LEU A 137 -2.49 6.51 -10.09
C LEU A 137 -1.54 7.72 -9.96
N LEU A 138 -0.92 7.89 -8.80
CA LEU A 138 -0.01 9.01 -8.50
C LEU A 138 1.29 8.96 -9.31
N ARG A 139 1.73 7.76 -9.73
CA ARG A 139 2.89 7.61 -10.63
C ARG A 139 2.63 8.15 -12.04
N HIS A 140 1.37 8.39 -12.42
CA HIS A 140 1.06 8.99 -13.71
C HIS A 140 1.01 10.52 -13.56
N PRO A 141 1.96 11.28 -14.14
CA PRO A 141 2.05 12.72 -13.91
C PRO A 141 0.75 13.48 -14.24
N PRO A 142 0.04 13.20 -15.35
CA PRO A 142 -1.24 13.86 -15.62
C PRO A 142 -2.29 13.69 -14.52
N HIS A 143 -2.29 12.57 -13.79
CA HIS A 143 -3.23 12.37 -12.69
C HIS A 143 -2.82 13.12 -11.43
N LEU A 144 -1.51 13.12 -11.13
CA LEU A 144 -0.95 13.81 -9.97
C LEU A 144 -1.06 15.34 -10.10
N GLU A 145 -0.74 15.89 -11.28
CA GLU A 145 -0.76 17.35 -11.53
C GLU A 145 -2.17 17.94 -11.50
N HIS A 146 -3.19 17.13 -11.84
CA HIS A 146 -4.60 17.55 -11.82
C HIS A 146 -5.33 17.11 -10.54
N LEU A 147 -4.59 16.63 -9.54
CA LEU A 147 -5.16 16.26 -8.25
C LEU A 147 -5.54 17.54 -7.49
N ALA A 148 -6.81 17.68 -7.15
CA ALA A 148 -7.27 18.82 -6.36
C ALA A 148 -6.88 18.65 -4.87
N LEU A 149 -6.87 19.77 -4.14
CA LEU A 149 -6.40 19.85 -2.76
C LEU A 149 -7.11 18.85 -1.84
N ILE A 150 -8.44 18.74 -1.96
CA ILE A 150 -9.26 17.87 -1.11
C ILE A 150 -8.84 16.40 -1.29
N GLU A 151 -8.64 15.97 -2.53
CA GLU A 151 -8.23 14.61 -2.87
C GLU A 151 -6.78 14.36 -2.46
N TRP A 152 -5.90 15.36 -2.59
CA TRP A 152 -4.54 15.29 -2.08
C TRP A 152 -4.52 15.03 -0.57
N GLU A 153 -5.31 15.80 0.21
CA GLU A 153 -5.44 15.64 1.66
C GLU A 153 -5.99 14.26 2.04
N LYS A 154 -7.06 13.81 1.37
CA LYS A 154 -7.63 12.48 1.60
C LYS A 154 -6.60 11.36 1.41
N VAL A 155 -5.74 11.47 0.39
CA VAL A 155 -4.68 10.47 0.16
C VAL A 155 -3.61 10.56 1.24
N VAL A 156 -3.19 11.76 1.65
CA VAL A 156 -2.25 11.94 2.77
C VAL A 156 -2.79 11.31 4.05
N ASP A 157 -4.05 11.58 4.40
CA ASP A 157 -4.69 11.03 5.60
C ASP A 157 -4.77 9.49 5.55
N PHE A 158 -5.08 8.93 4.38
CA PHE A 158 -5.01 7.48 4.16
C PHE A 158 -3.60 6.93 4.38
N CYS A 159 -2.58 7.60 3.85
CA CYS A 159 -1.19 7.17 4.01
C CYS A 159 -0.74 7.22 5.47
N LEU A 160 -1.07 8.29 6.19
CA LEU A 160 -0.74 8.45 7.61
C LEU A 160 -1.46 7.42 8.49
N LYS A 161 -2.73 7.11 8.19
CA LYS A 161 -3.45 6.00 8.86
C LYS A 161 -2.75 4.67 8.61
N SER A 162 -2.30 4.43 7.37
CA SER A 162 -1.59 3.20 6.99
C SER A 162 -0.28 3.01 7.72
N ILE A 163 0.47 4.10 7.91
CA ILE A 163 1.70 4.11 8.69
C ILE A 163 1.41 3.85 10.18
N SER A 164 0.43 4.55 10.75
CA SER A 164 0.11 4.42 12.18
C SER A 164 -0.33 3.00 12.53
N ALA A 165 -1.19 2.39 11.69
CA ALA A 165 -1.64 1.01 11.87
C ALA A 165 -0.49 0.00 11.85
N HIS A 166 0.58 0.26 11.09
CA HIS A 166 1.77 -0.58 11.08
C HIS A 166 2.60 -0.43 12.35
N THR A 167 2.81 0.80 12.81
CA THR A 167 3.58 1.06 14.03
C THR A 167 2.91 0.43 15.25
N ASP A 168 1.58 0.55 15.37
CA ASP A 168 0.82 -0.09 16.45
C ASP A 168 0.98 -1.61 16.45
N GLN A 169 1.05 -2.23 15.27
CA GLN A 169 1.24 -3.68 15.13
C GLN A 169 2.66 -4.12 15.54
N GLU A 170 3.70 -3.39 15.11
CA GLU A 170 5.08 -3.70 15.48
C GLU A 170 5.30 -3.60 17.00
N ASP A 171 4.76 -2.56 17.65
CA ASP A 171 4.88 -2.38 19.11
C ASP A 171 4.25 -3.55 19.90
N LEU A 172 3.10 -4.05 19.44
CA LEU A 172 2.47 -5.25 20.03
C LEU A 172 3.35 -6.49 19.87
N THR A 173 3.92 -6.71 18.69
CA THR A 173 4.78 -7.89 18.45
C THR A 173 6.10 -7.86 19.23
N ILE A 174 6.66 -6.67 19.48
CA ILE A 174 7.87 -6.49 20.28
C ILE A 174 7.56 -6.79 21.75
N ARG A 175 6.40 -6.35 22.25
CA ARG A 175 5.96 -6.60 23.63
C ARG A 175 5.62 -8.06 23.91
N GLU A 176 5.14 -8.80 22.90
CA GLU A 176 4.74 -10.21 23.03
C GLU A 176 5.89 -11.21 22.90
N ARG A 177 7.11 -10.80 22.54
CA ARG A 177 8.28 -11.68 22.60
C ARG A 177 8.84 -11.73 24.03
N PRO A 178 8.68 -12.82 24.80
CA PRO A 178 9.47 -13.01 26.00
C PRO A 178 10.92 -13.12 25.57
N SER A 179 11.82 -12.43 26.26
CA SER A 179 13.26 -12.41 26.00
C SER A 179 13.88 -13.80 26.14
N SER A 180 13.77 -14.66 25.12
CA SER A 180 14.52 -15.91 25.01
C SER A 180 15.89 -15.66 24.37
N PHE A 181 16.67 -14.74 24.97
CA PHE A 181 18.03 -14.39 24.52
C PHE A 181 19.11 -14.78 25.54
N LEU A 182 18.82 -15.74 26.41
CA LEU A 182 19.77 -16.27 27.39
C LEU A 182 19.57 -17.78 27.55
N ASP A 183 19.76 -18.54 26.47
CA ASP A 183 20.19 -19.93 26.62
C ASP A 183 21.09 -20.33 25.45
N GLY A 184 22.28 -20.84 25.75
CA GLY A 184 23.28 -21.20 24.73
C GLY A 184 24.64 -20.52 24.86
N TYR A 185 25.12 -20.28 26.08
CA TYR A 185 26.53 -19.88 26.29
C TYR A 185 27.23 -20.67 27.39
N ILE A 186 26.96 -21.97 27.53
CA ILE A 186 27.88 -22.87 28.25
C ILE A 186 27.84 -24.27 27.64
N SER A 187 28.84 -24.59 26.81
CA SER A 187 29.32 -25.96 26.59
C SER A 187 30.71 -25.92 25.94
N THR A 188 31.72 -25.75 26.79
CA THR A 188 33.11 -26.06 26.52
C THR A 188 33.35 -27.57 26.61
N GLY A 189 33.91 -28.16 25.55
CA GLY A 189 34.75 -29.36 25.63
C GLY A 189 34.27 -30.59 24.86
N GLY A 190 35.12 -31.07 23.93
CA GLY A 190 35.04 -32.45 23.42
C GLY A 190 35.26 -32.57 21.91
N ARG A 191 36.43 -33.07 21.51
CA ARG A 191 36.90 -33.22 20.13
C ARG A 191 36.32 -34.48 19.44
N THR A 192 36.38 -34.44 18.10
CA THR A 192 36.41 -35.54 17.11
C THR A 192 35.13 -36.31 16.80
N SER A 193 34.59 -36.12 15.57
CA SER A 193 34.28 -37.19 14.59
C SER A 193 33.75 -36.61 13.25
N THR A 194 34.03 -37.35 12.18
CA THR A 194 33.93 -37.11 10.71
C THR A 194 32.60 -36.61 10.12
N PRO A 195 32.61 -36.00 8.90
CA PRO A 195 31.41 -35.48 8.24
C PRO A 195 30.66 -36.59 7.47
N ALA A 196 29.44 -36.90 7.91
CA ALA A 196 28.52 -37.74 7.14
C ALA A 196 27.60 -36.86 6.28
N ARG A 197 27.77 -37.00 4.97
CA ARG A 197 26.99 -36.45 3.87
C ARG A 197 25.48 -36.63 4.11
N SER A 198 24.83 -35.58 4.59
CA SER A 198 23.37 -35.47 4.64
C SER A 198 22.94 -34.60 3.47
N THR A 199 22.27 -35.18 2.49
CA THR A 199 21.63 -34.44 1.39
C THR A 199 20.54 -33.54 1.96
N PRO A 200 20.64 -32.20 1.83
CA PRO A 200 19.54 -31.32 2.16
C PRO A 200 18.45 -31.49 1.11
N MET A 201 17.27 -31.94 1.54
CA MET A 201 16.05 -31.85 0.77
C MET A 201 15.85 -30.37 0.39
N PRO A 202 15.58 -30.02 -0.89
CA PRO A 202 15.40 -28.63 -1.26
C PRO A 202 14.11 -28.15 -0.60
N THR A 203 14.26 -27.36 0.46
CA THR A 203 13.17 -26.52 0.94
C THR A 203 12.72 -25.69 -0.24
N ALA A 204 11.41 -25.71 -0.48
CA ALA A 204 10.78 -24.94 -1.52
C ALA A 204 11.36 -23.52 -1.46
N SER A 205 11.85 -23.06 -2.61
CA SER A 205 12.28 -21.70 -2.83
C SER A 205 11.17 -20.76 -2.35
N GLU A 206 11.29 -20.29 -1.12
CA GLU A 206 10.70 -19.04 -0.70
C GLU A 206 11.43 -17.98 -1.52
N LYS A 207 10.88 -17.74 -2.72
CA LYS A 207 11.05 -16.45 -3.36
C LYS A 207 10.85 -15.40 -2.27
N PRO A 208 11.71 -14.39 -2.14
CA PRO A 208 11.43 -13.27 -1.27
C PRO A 208 10.18 -12.59 -1.84
N LYS A 209 9.01 -12.99 -1.37
CA LYS A 209 7.83 -12.14 -1.41
C LYS A 209 8.24 -10.95 -0.57
N GLY A 210 8.61 -9.87 -1.23
CA GLY A 210 8.70 -8.59 -0.55
C GLY A 210 7.32 -8.34 0.03
N ASP A 211 7.18 -8.53 1.34
CA ASP A 211 6.04 -8.10 2.13
C ASP A 211 5.99 -6.58 2.02
N THR A 212 5.45 -6.12 0.90
CA THR A 212 5.07 -4.73 0.67
C THR A 212 3.83 -4.50 1.49
N ASN A 213 4.04 -4.28 2.78
CA ASN A 213 3.00 -3.88 3.70
C ASN A 213 2.38 -2.56 3.20
N ALA A 214 1.09 -2.35 3.47
CA ALA A 214 0.36 -1.14 3.12
C ALA A 214 1.09 0.14 3.56
N ALA A 215 1.79 0.12 4.69
CA ALA A 215 2.64 1.22 5.13
C ALA A 215 3.78 1.57 4.17
N THR A 216 4.46 0.56 3.59
CA THR A 216 5.53 0.81 2.61
C THR A 216 5.01 1.44 1.33
N GLU A 217 3.85 0.99 0.85
CA GLU A 217 3.18 1.57 -0.33
C GLU A 217 2.61 2.96 -0.02
N ALA A 218 2.14 3.19 1.22
CA ALA A 218 1.72 4.50 1.69
C ALA A 218 2.88 5.51 1.71
N VAL A 219 4.08 5.10 2.15
CA VAL A 219 5.27 5.95 2.07
C VAL A 219 5.62 6.29 0.61
N VAL A 220 5.49 5.34 -0.31
CA VAL A 220 5.66 5.62 -1.75
C VAL A 220 4.63 6.63 -2.25
N CYS A 221 3.37 6.53 -1.82
CA CYS A 221 2.34 7.52 -2.15
C CYS A 221 2.72 8.91 -1.61
N ILE A 222 3.17 9.01 -0.36
CA ILE A 222 3.66 10.27 0.23
C ILE A 222 4.81 10.82 -0.62
N GLN A 223 5.79 10.00 -0.97
CA GLN A 223 6.93 10.42 -1.79
C GLN A 223 6.49 11.04 -3.12
N LEU A 224 5.53 10.41 -3.80
CA LEU A 224 4.97 10.92 -5.06
C LEU A 224 4.22 12.24 -4.85
N LEU A 225 3.41 12.33 -3.79
CA LEU A 225 2.64 13.54 -3.46
C LEU A 225 3.55 14.72 -3.13
N VAL A 226 4.56 14.52 -2.27
CA VAL A 226 5.46 15.61 -1.85
C VAL A 226 6.46 15.97 -2.94
N GLY A 227 6.80 15.02 -3.82
CA GLY A 227 7.67 15.25 -4.98
C GLY A 227 7.05 16.14 -6.06
N SER A 228 5.73 16.32 -6.07
CA SER A 228 5.08 17.24 -7.02
C SER A 228 5.49 18.69 -6.77
N PRO A 229 5.86 19.48 -7.79
CA PRO A 229 6.18 20.90 -7.63
C PRO A 229 5.03 21.74 -7.08
N SER A 230 3.78 21.38 -7.40
CA SER A 230 2.57 22.09 -6.99
C SER A 230 1.96 21.56 -5.68
N ALA A 231 2.67 20.71 -4.94
CA ALA A 231 2.13 20.06 -3.75
C ALA A 231 1.84 21.08 -2.60
N PRO A 232 0.62 21.09 -2.03
CA PRO A 232 0.22 21.97 -0.94
C PRO A 232 0.76 21.46 0.41
N ILE A 233 2.08 21.54 0.60
CA ILE A 233 2.75 20.89 1.73
C ILE A 233 2.65 21.68 3.04
N GLN A 234 2.49 23.01 2.98
CA GLN A 234 2.64 23.89 4.14
C GLN A 234 1.75 23.49 5.34
N ASP A 235 0.47 23.19 5.11
CA ASP A 235 -0.47 22.86 6.19
C ASP A 235 -0.39 21.39 6.65
N ALA A 236 0.22 20.53 5.83
CA ALA A 236 0.33 19.09 6.09
C ALA A 236 1.72 18.66 6.55
N ALA A 237 2.71 19.56 6.51
CA ALA A 237 4.11 19.26 6.69
C ALA A 237 4.41 18.58 8.02
N GLU A 238 3.93 19.15 9.14
CA GLU A 238 4.10 18.60 10.47
C GLU A 238 3.53 17.18 10.58
N ARG A 239 2.31 16.97 10.06
CA ARG A 239 1.65 15.65 10.07
C ARG A 239 2.43 14.61 9.25
N ILE A 240 2.91 15.02 8.08
CA ILE A 240 3.71 14.16 7.18
C ILE A 240 5.05 13.79 7.84
N LEU A 241 5.79 14.77 8.34
CA LEU A 241 7.09 14.54 8.99
C LEU A 241 6.97 13.66 10.23
N ASN A 242 5.96 13.90 11.07
CA ASN A 242 5.68 13.07 12.24
C ASN A 242 5.32 11.63 11.84
N GLY A 243 4.50 11.44 10.80
CA GLY A 243 4.18 10.12 10.26
C GLY A 243 5.41 9.38 9.73
N LEU A 244 6.23 10.04 8.91
CA LEU A 244 7.46 9.45 8.37
C LEU A 244 8.47 9.11 9.47
N THR A 245 8.61 9.96 10.48
CA THR A 245 9.49 9.72 11.63
C THR A 245 9.05 8.48 12.42
N LYS A 246 7.73 8.35 12.67
CA LYS A 246 7.16 7.14 13.31
C LYS A 246 7.43 5.88 12.49
N PHE A 247 7.21 5.93 11.17
CA PHE A 247 7.47 4.82 10.27
C PHE A 247 8.93 4.36 10.32
N VAL A 248 9.85 5.32 10.20
CA VAL A 248 11.30 5.05 10.23
C VAL A 248 11.73 4.55 11.61
N GLY A 249 11.07 4.98 12.69
CA GLY A 249 11.33 4.55 14.06
C GLY A 249 10.89 3.11 14.34
N SER A 250 9.71 2.71 13.85
CA SER A 250 9.05 1.46 14.24
C SER A 250 9.77 0.21 13.73
N SER A 251 10.23 0.21 12.48
CA SER A 251 10.98 -0.92 11.92
C SER A 251 12.47 -0.84 12.26
N THR A 252 13.06 -1.96 12.69
CA THR A 252 14.51 -2.06 12.93
C THR A 252 15.30 -2.49 11.70
N ILE A 253 14.62 -2.95 10.65
CA ILE A 253 15.24 -3.49 9.44
C ILE A 253 15.17 -2.43 8.32
N ALA A 254 16.34 -2.06 7.82
CA ALA A 254 16.44 -1.14 6.68
C ALA A 254 15.85 -1.76 5.42
N GLY A 255 15.02 -1.01 4.70
CA GLY A 255 14.38 -1.44 3.45
C GLY A 255 14.09 -0.28 2.51
N SER A 256 13.57 -0.59 1.32
CA SER A 256 13.22 0.43 0.30
C SER A 256 12.21 1.46 0.79
N GLY A 257 11.30 1.07 1.71
CA GLY A 257 10.39 1.99 2.36
C GLY A 257 11.10 3.06 3.20
N HIS A 258 12.23 2.72 3.84
CA HIS A 258 13.01 3.70 4.63
C HIS A 258 13.69 4.70 3.70
N GLN A 259 14.22 4.23 2.56
CA GLN A 259 14.79 5.14 1.56
C GLN A 259 13.74 6.14 1.05
N ALA A 260 12.55 5.65 0.70
CA ALA A 260 11.45 6.52 0.28
C ALA A 260 11.00 7.49 1.39
N ALA A 261 11.03 7.05 2.65
CA ALA A 261 10.70 7.91 3.79
C ALA A 261 11.71 9.05 3.97
N PHE A 262 13.02 8.75 3.98
CA PHE A 262 14.06 9.79 4.09
C PHE A 262 14.03 10.75 2.88
N ALA A 263 13.86 10.24 1.66
CA ALA A 263 13.69 11.08 0.47
C ALA A 263 12.47 12.03 0.59
N SER A 264 11.38 11.53 1.16
CA SER A 264 10.17 12.34 1.41
C SER A 264 10.41 13.40 2.49
N VAL A 265 11.11 13.05 3.57
CA VAL A 265 11.53 14.01 4.61
C VAL A 265 12.37 15.12 3.99
N ASN A 266 13.43 14.77 3.25
CA ASN A 266 14.32 15.73 2.59
C ASN A 266 13.53 16.70 1.72
N THR A 267 12.59 16.18 0.92
CA THR A 267 11.73 16.98 0.05
C THR A 267 10.81 17.92 0.83
N VAL A 268 10.17 17.45 1.91
CA VAL A 268 9.28 18.27 2.74
C VAL A 268 10.08 19.34 3.48
N VAL A 269 11.18 18.97 4.14
CA VAL A 269 12.06 19.88 4.87
C VAL A 269 12.54 20.99 3.94
N MET A 270 13.04 20.65 2.74
CA MET A 270 13.52 21.63 1.77
C MET A 270 12.46 22.66 1.37
N LYS A 271 11.18 22.26 1.35
CA LYS A 271 10.05 23.12 0.99
C LYS A 271 9.56 23.99 2.15
N ILE A 272 9.75 23.58 3.39
CA ILE A 272 9.26 24.32 4.57
C ILE A 272 10.37 25.04 5.35
N LEU A 273 11.65 24.79 5.04
CA LEU A 273 12.80 25.20 5.85
C LEU A 273 12.79 26.70 6.20
N PHE A 274 12.38 27.54 5.26
CA PHE A 274 12.36 29.00 5.43
C PHE A 274 11.11 29.51 6.14
N ASP A 275 9.96 28.87 5.93
CA ASP A 275 8.66 29.35 6.44
C ASP A 275 8.36 28.77 7.82
N GLN A 276 8.78 27.53 8.09
CA GLN A 276 8.46 26.75 9.29
C GLN A 276 9.72 26.07 9.85
N SER A 277 10.78 26.86 10.09
CA SER A 277 12.09 26.36 10.51
C SER A 277 12.06 25.55 11.81
N GLU A 278 11.17 25.89 12.74
CA GLU A 278 11.03 25.15 14.01
C GLU A 278 10.52 23.72 13.79
N ILE A 279 9.53 23.53 12.89
CA ILE A 279 9.01 22.20 12.54
C ILE A 279 10.10 21.36 11.87
N ALA A 280 10.83 21.96 10.90
CA ALA A 280 11.95 21.29 10.26
C ALA A 280 13.01 20.86 11.28
N ARG A 281 13.40 21.77 12.18
CA ARG A 281 14.40 21.50 13.22
C ARG A 281 13.96 20.37 14.17
N SER A 282 12.73 20.41 14.68
CA SER A 282 12.25 19.36 15.60
C SER A 282 12.22 17.99 14.91
N SER A 283 11.69 17.92 13.68
CA SER A 283 11.62 16.66 12.94
C SER A 283 12.99 16.07 12.60
N LEU A 284 13.97 16.90 12.24
CA LEU A 284 15.34 16.43 11.98
C LEU A 284 16.02 15.89 13.25
N LEU A 285 15.80 16.53 14.40
CA LEU A 285 16.32 16.03 15.68
C LEU A 285 15.71 14.68 16.05
N ASP A 286 14.42 14.49 15.81
CA ASP A 286 13.71 13.23 16.07
C ASP A 286 14.17 12.08 15.15
N LEU A 287 14.73 12.39 13.97
CA LEU A 287 15.28 11.39 13.04
C LEU A 287 16.71 10.96 13.38
N MET A 288 17.46 11.73 14.17
CA MET A 288 18.85 11.40 14.52
C MET A 288 19.06 9.99 15.10
N PRO A 289 18.21 9.49 16.03
CA PRO A 289 18.34 8.12 16.53
C PRO A 289 18.20 7.07 15.43
N ALA A 290 17.28 7.28 14.49
CA ALA A 290 17.10 6.37 13.36
C ALA A 290 18.27 6.42 12.37
N ILE A 291 18.80 7.60 12.07
CA ILE A 291 19.99 7.76 11.22
C ILE A 291 21.17 6.98 11.81
N ARG A 292 21.42 7.12 13.12
CA ARG A 292 22.48 6.37 13.82
C ARG A 292 22.26 4.87 13.72
N ARG A 293 21.02 4.40 13.90
CA ARG A 293 20.67 2.97 13.80
C ARG A 293 20.92 2.40 12.41
N PHE A 294 20.54 3.13 11.36
CA PHE A 294 20.63 2.65 9.98
C PHE A 294 21.97 2.92 9.30
N TRP A 295 22.90 3.62 9.95
CA TRP A 295 24.20 3.99 9.35
C TRP A 295 25.00 2.80 8.81
N ALA A 296 24.92 1.65 9.50
CA ALA A 296 25.62 0.42 9.11
C ALA A 296 24.94 -0.34 7.96
N THR A 297 23.86 0.18 7.37
CA THR A 297 23.14 -0.48 6.26
C THR A 297 24.05 -0.73 5.05
N LYS A 298 23.70 -1.73 4.23
CA LYS A 298 24.35 -1.96 2.93
C LYS A 298 23.59 -1.30 1.78
N LEU A 299 22.42 -0.73 2.05
CA LEU A 299 21.58 -0.06 1.06
C LEU A 299 22.16 1.33 0.75
N LEU A 300 22.87 1.44 -0.38
CA LEU A 300 23.51 2.69 -0.81
C LEU A 300 22.50 3.84 -0.94
N GLY A 301 21.38 3.62 -1.60
CA GLY A 301 20.36 4.66 -1.76
C GLY A 301 19.79 5.17 -0.43
N LEU A 302 19.69 4.31 0.59
CA LEU A 302 19.28 4.77 1.92
C LEU A 302 20.38 5.62 2.59
N LYS A 303 21.66 5.26 2.42
CA LYS A 303 22.77 6.07 2.93
C LYS A 303 22.82 7.44 2.26
N ASP A 304 22.62 7.49 0.95
CA ASP A 304 22.63 8.75 0.21
C ASP A 304 21.54 9.68 0.73
N GLU A 305 20.31 9.18 0.92
CA GLU A 305 19.23 9.98 1.49
C GLU A 305 19.52 10.43 2.94
N MET A 306 20.10 9.56 3.77
CA MET A 306 20.49 9.89 5.15
C MET A 306 21.65 10.89 5.24
N LEU A 307 22.49 11.00 4.20
CA LEU A 307 23.56 11.99 4.11
C LEU A 307 23.03 13.37 3.70
N VAL A 308 21.93 13.40 2.94
CA VAL A 308 21.24 14.63 2.54
C VAL A 308 20.41 15.20 3.69
N THR A 309 19.85 14.33 4.55
CA THR A 309 19.06 14.69 5.76
C THR A 309 19.91 15.36 6.83
#